data_AF-A0A653BNW3-F1
#
_entry.id   AF-A0A653BNW3-F1
#
_cell.length_a   1.000
_cell.length_b   1.000
_cell.length_c   1.000
_cell.angle_alpha   90.00
_cell.angle_beta   90.00
_cell.angle_gamma   90.00
#
_symmetry.space_group_name_H-M   'P 1'
#
loop_
_entity.id
_entity.type
_entity.pdbx_description
1 polymer ?
#
loop_
_entity_poly.entity_id
_entity_poly.type
_entity_poly.pdbx_seq_one_letter_code
_entity_poly.pdbx_strand_id
1 'polypeptide(L)'
;MYYHNVPEIAIRYAYDNNTKLMNTLNNQLYAIVYREIGANKEIRGEQLQALRLYVDVLDKYFPFGSEGKVLLKEIKELVHNSDPVNGLEIRKKIIEAVSAASDNNFQFLHENIALRAMHGYIKNFFGCRECSNHFQEMSSRRNIFNVPTKERAVCVAMEAHNEVNNRLRGDLTEDPEFPKNPFPYRQSCPKCQKPNGQWDEDEVYKYLKNMYDRTTSSI
;
A
#
# COMPACT_ATOMS: atom_id res chain seq x y z
N MET A 1 5.99 9.85 -13.04
CA MET A 1 5.43 8.52 -12.69
C MET A 1 4.77 8.62 -11.31
N TYR A 2 3.48 8.29 -11.13
CA TYR A 2 2.74 8.64 -9.91
C TYR A 2 3.03 7.69 -8.72
N TYR A 3 3.51 8.26 -7.60
CA TYR A 3 3.89 7.55 -6.38
C TYR A 3 2.74 7.39 -5.35
N HIS A 4 1.48 7.67 -5.72
CA HIS A 4 0.35 7.79 -4.78
C HIS A 4 0.08 6.55 -3.91
N ASN A 5 0.46 5.36 -4.39
CA ASN A 5 -0.07 4.09 -3.88
C ASN A 5 0.64 3.52 -2.62
N VAL A 6 1.83 4.02 -2.26
CA VAL A 6 2.63 3.44 -1.15
C VAL A 6 2.12 3.83 0.24
N PRO A 7 1.72 5.09 0.53
CA PRO A 7 1.20 5.44 1.86
C PRO A 7 -0.14 4.76 2.18
N GLU A 8 -0.99 4.50 1.19
CA GLU A 8 -2.39 4.12 1.41
C GLU A 8 -2.54 2.76 2.10
N ILE A 9 -1.67 1.80 1.78
CA ILE A 9 -1.61 0.48 2.45
C ILE A 9 -1.12 0.63 3.90
N ALA A 10 -0.15 1.50 4.15
CA ALA A 10 0.38 1.76 5.50
C ALA A 10 -0.63 2.47 6.41
N ILE A 11 -1.54 3.26 5.85
CA ILE A 11 -2.51 4.06 6.62
C ILE A 11 -3.82 3.30 6.81
N ARG A 12 -4.29 2.52 5.83
CA ARG A 12 -5.44 1.59 5.99
C ARG A 12 -5.16 0.41 6.93
N TYR A 13 -3.89 0.11 7.19
CA TYR A 13 -3.46 -0.76 8.29
C TYR A 13 -3.90 -0.26 9.70
N ALA A 14 -4.33 1.01 9.80
CA ALA A 14 -4.89 1.59 11.02
C ALA A 14 -6.43 1.52 11.09
N TYR A 15 -7.17 2.04 10.10
CA TYR A 15 -8.64 2.28 10.15
C TYR A 15 -9.34 2.19 8.78
N ASP A 16 -10.69 2.18 8.77
CA ASP A 16 -11.50 1.51 7.72
C ASP A 16 -12.87 2.19 7.38
N ASN A 17 -13.39 1.89 6.17
CA ASN A 17 -14.74 2.07 5.58
C ASN A 17 -15.07 3.36 4.79
N ASN A 18 -14.62 3.41 3.51
CA ASN A 18 -15.12 4.37 2.49
C ASN A 18 -15.28 3.71 1.10
N THR A 19 -16.53 3.49 0.67
CA THR A 19 -16.92 2.78 -0.57
C THR A 19 -16.42 3.43 -1.87
N LYS A 20 -16.32 4.76 -1.96
CA LYS A 20 -15.88 5.41 -3.22
C LYS A 20 -14.38 5.27 -3.43
N LEU A 21 -13.60 5.41 -2.35
CA LEU A 21 -12.17 5.11 -2.36
C LEU A 21 -11.91 3.60 -2.53
N MET A 22 -12.78 2.74 -1.98
CA MET A 22 -12.74 1.30 -2.24
C MET A 22 -12.81 0.97 -3.72
N ASN A 23 -13.77 1.51 -4.47
CA ASN A 23 -13.92 1.13 -5.88
C ASN A 23 -12.70 1.53 -6.73
N THR A 24 -12.11 2.70 -6.50
CA THR A 24 -10.86 3.10 -7.16
C THR A 24 -9.70 2.18 -6.75
N LEU A 25 -9.53 1.89 -5.45
CA LEU A 25 -8.39 1.12 -4.96
C LEU A 25 -8.52 -0.38 -5.26
N ASN A 26 -9.75 -0.94 -5.28
CA ASN A 26 -10.07 -2.27 -5.80
C ASN A 26 -9.59 -2.37 -7.26
N ASN A 27 -9.98 -1.44 -8.12
CA ASN A 27 -9.59 -1.44 -9.53
C ASN A 27 -8.07 -1.31 -9.73
N GLN A 28 -7.41 -0.45 -8.95
CA GLN A 28 -5.95 -0.35 -8.95
C GLN A 28 -5.29 -1.65 -8.48
N LEU A 29 -5.82 -2.28 -7.43
CA LEU A 29 -5.27 -3.51 -6.85
C LEU A 29 -5.48 -4.73 -7.77
N TYR A 30 -6.67 -4.90 -8.35
CA TYR A 30 -6.91 -5.90 -9.40
C TYR A 30 -5.94 -5.71 -10.57
N ALA A 31 -5.74 -4.46 -11.03
CA ALA A 31 -4.80 -4.16 -12.10
C ALA A 31 -3.31 -4.33 -11.68
N ILE A 32 -2.99 -4.23 -10.39
CA ILE A 32 -1.68 -4.55 -9.80
C ILE A 32 -1.45 -6.06 -9.80
N VAL A 33 -2.34 -6.84 -9.18
CA VAL A 33 -2.16 -8.30 -9.07
C VAL A 33 -2.23 -8.96 -10.45
N TYR A 34 -3.08 -8.47 -11.35
CA TYR A 34 -3.15 -8.94 -12.74
C TYR A 34 -1.89 -8.64 -13.54
N ARG A 35 -1.32 -7.41 -13.45
CA ARG A 35 -0.17 -7.01 -14.28
C ARG A 35 1.18 -7.38 -13.69
N GLU A 36 1.43 -7.03 -12.43
CA GLU A 36 2.75 -7.13 -11.81
C GLU A 36 3.00 -8.54 -11.25
N ILE A 37 2.14 -9.03 -10.35
CA ILE A 37 2.23 -10.42 -9.85
C ILE A 37 1.98 -11.41 -11.00
N GLY A 38 0.88 -11.22 -11.73
CA GLY A 38 0.45 -12.12 -12.79
C GLY A 38 1.36 -12.20 -14.02
N ALA A 39 2.39 -11.36 -14.18
CA ALA A 39 3.39 -11.49 -15.25
C ALA A 39 4.44 -12.58 -14.99
N ASN A 40 4.58 -13.05 -13.74
CA ASN A 40 5.57 -14.04 -13.36
C ASN A 40 5.12 -15.44 -13.78
N LYS A 41 5.90 -16.10 -14.64
CA LYS A 41 5.61 -17.46 -15.13
C LYS A 41 5.66 -18.52 -14.02
N GLU A 42 6.55 -18.32 -13.05
CA GLU A 42 6.79 -19.19 -11.92
C GLU A 42 7.21 -18.32 -10.73
N ILE A 43 6.57 -18.51 -9.57
CA ILE A 43 6.81 -17.74 -8.34
C ILE A 43 7.23 -18.74 -7.26
N ARG A 44 8.44 -18.58 -6.71
CA ARG A 44 9.08 -19.48 -5.72
C ARG A 44 9.89 -18.70 -4.68
N GLY A 45 10.35 -19.39 -3.63
CA GLY A 45 11.40 -18.89 -2.72
C GLY A 45 11.04 -17.55 -2.07
N GLU A 46 11.96 -16.58 -2.08
CA GLU A 46 11.70 -15.24 -1.52
C GLU A 46 10.50 -14.56 -2.20
N GLN A 47 10.36 -14.72 -3.52
CA GLN A 47 9.26 -14.10 -4.28
C GLN A 47 7.88 -14.64 -3.82
N LEU A 48 7.81 -15.94 -3.54
CA LEU A 48 6.60 -16.60 -3.03
C LEU A 48 6.33 -16.26 -1.57
N GLN A 49 7.36 -16.14 -0.73
CA GLN A 49 7.21 -15.67 0.65
C GLN A 49 6.70 -14.22 0.71
N ALA A 50 7.24 -13.34 -0.16
CA ALA A 50 6.77 -11.97 -0.31
C ALA A 50 5.31 -11.91 -0.81
N LEU A 51 4.92 -12.78 -1.75
CA LEU A 51 3.54 -12.87 -2.23
C LEU A 51 2.56 -13.32 -1.14
N ARG A 52 2.89 -14.39 -0.41
CA ARG A 52 2.09 -14.89 0.74
C ARG A 52 1.88 -13.77 1.76
N LEU A 53 2.96 -13.10 2.17
CA LEU A 53 2.93 -11.99 3.12
C LEU A 53 2.09 -10.80 2.62
N TYR A 54 2.15 -10.48 1.33
CA TYR A 54 1.37 -9.42 0.72
C TYR A 54 -0.13 -9.78 0.69
N VAL A 55 -0.48 -11.00 0.26
CA VAL A 55 -1.85 -11.51 0.26
C VAL A 55 -2.45 -11.55 1.67
N ASP A 56 -1.70 -11.97 2.68
CA ASP A 56 -2.15 -11.96 4.08
C ASP A 56 -2.39 -10.54 4.64
N VAL A 57 -1.65 -9.54 4.15
CA VAL A 57 -1.88 -8.12 4.50
C VAL A 57 -3.11 -7.56 3.78
N LEU A 58 -3.32 -7.90 2.51
CA LEU A 58 -4.54 -7.54 1.80
C LEU A 58 -5.78 -8.14 2.47
N ASP A 59 -5.73 -9.41 2.84
CA ASP A 59 -6.86 -10.14 3.44
C ASP A 59 -7.31 -9.48 4.76
N LYS A 60 -6.33 -9.04 5.55
CA LYS A 60 -6.49 -8.55 6.91
C LYS A 60 -6.77 -7.05 7.04
N TYR A 61 -6.28 -6.22 6.11
CA TYR A 61 -6.34 -4.76 6.19
C TYR A 61 -7.01 -4.08 4.99
N PHE A 62 -7.24 -4.79 3.89
CA PHE A 62 -7.86 -4.20 2.72
C PHE A 62 -9.40 -4.43 2.75
N PRO A 63 -10.22 -3.37 2.67
CA PRO A 63 -11.67 -3.44 2.93
C PRO A 63 -12.50 -3.91 1.73
N PHE A 64 -12.09 -5.01 1.11
CA PHE A 64 -12.86 -5.63 0.04
C PHE A 64 -14.30 -5.92 0.49
N GLY A 65 -15.27 -5.62 -0.38
CA GLY A 65 -16.55 -6.32 -0.35
C GLY A 65 -16.32 -7.82 -0.59
N SER A 66 -17.28 -8.67 -0.22
CA SER A 66 -17.08 -10.13 -0.20
C SER A 66 -16.53 -10.74 -1.49
N GLU A 67 -16.88 -10.22 -2.66
CA GLU A 67 -16.35 -10.59 -3.99
C GLU A 67 -14.82 -10.59 -3.98
N GLY A 68 -14.24 -9.48 -3.53
CA GLY A 68 -12.80 -9.34 -3.34
C GLY A 68 -12.27 -10.23 -2.21
N LYS A 69 -13.03 -10.47 -1.13
CA LYS A 69 -12.64 -11.42 -0.07
C LYS A 69 -12.66 -12.89 -0.54
N VAL A 70 -13.61 -13.29 -1.38
CA VAL A 70 -13.76 -14.64 -1.94
C VAL A 70 -12.61 -14.89 -2.91
N LEU A 71 -12.40 -13.99 -3.87
CA LEU A 71 -11.23 -14.02 -4.75
C LEU A 71 -9.93 -14.10 -3.95
N LEU A 72 -9.79 -13.23 -2.95
CA LEU A 72 -8.56 -13.16 -2.18
C LEU A 72 -8.34 -14.38 -1.30
N LYS A 73 -9.41 -15.00 -0.78
CA LYS A 73 -9.36 -16.30 -0.13
C LYS A 73 -8.87 -17.37 -1.11
N GLU A 74 -9.39 -17.42 -2.33
CA GLU A 74 -8.91 -18.37 -3.35
C GLU A 74 -7.45 -18.12 -3.76
N ILE A 75 -7.04 -16.86 -3.89
CA ILE A 75 -5.64 -16.49 -4.14
C ILE A 75 -4.76 -16.89 -2.94
N LYS A 76 -5.23 -16.67 -1.70
CA LYS A 76 -4.56 -17.04 -0.45
C LYS A 76 -4.38 -18.55 -0.32
N GLU A 77 -5.43 -19.32 -0.59
CA GLU A 77 -5.39 -20.78 -0.64
C GLU A 77 -4.43 -21.28 -1.74
N LEU A 78 -4.43 -20.66 -2.92
CA LEU A 78 -3.49 -20.98 -4.00
C LEU A 78 -2.04 -20.70 -3.58
N VAL A 79 -1.73 -19.50 -3.06
CA VAL A 79 -0.33 -19.12 -2.78
C VAL A 79 0.25 -19.83 -1.57
N HIS A 80 -0.54 -20.16 -0.54
CA HIS A 80 -0.03 -20.88 0.63
C HIS A 80 0.11 -22.39 0.39
N ASN A 81 -0.77 -23.02 -0.39
CA ASN A 81 -0.74 -24.47 -0.60
C ASN A 81 0.15 -24.93 -1.79
N SER A 82 0.69 -24.02 -2.60
CA SER A 82 1.52 -24.35 -3.78
C SER A 82 2.93 -23.75 -3.71
N ASP A 83 3.93 -24.51 -4.18
CA ASP A 83 5.27 -24.04 -4.58
C ASP A 83 5.71 -24.89 -5.80
N PRO A 84 5.71 -24.35 -7.03
CA PRO A 84 5.58 -22.94 -7.37
C PRO A 84 4.12 -22.46 -7.36
N VAL A 85 3.93 -21.17 -7.52
CA VAL A 85 2.66 -20.60 -8.01
C VAL A 85 2.88 -20.05 -9.42
N ASN A 86 1.93 -20.27 -10.34
CA ASN A 86 1.97 -19.66 -11.66
C ASN A 86 1.15 -18.35 -11.67
N GLY A 87 1.77 -17.22 -12.03
CA GLY A 87 1.08 -15.93 -12.08
C GLY A 87 -0.12 -15.89 -13.05
N LEU A 88 -0.14 -16.76 -14.06
CA LEU A 88 -1.28 -16.89 -14.98
C LEU A 88 -2.51 -17.52 -14.31
N GLU A 89 -2.35 -18.35 -13.28
CA GLU A 89 -3.46 -18.91 -12.51
C GLU A 89 -4.10 -17.84 -11.62
N ILE A 90 -3.27 -16.98 -11.02
CA ILE A 90 -3.73 -15.78 -10.30
C ILE A 90 -4.50 -14.85 -11.25
N ARG A 91 -4.02 -14.64 -12.49
CA ARG A 91 -4.75 -13.84 -13.51
C ARG A 91 -6.14 -14.41 -13.82
N LYS A 92 -6.26 -15.73 -13.99
CA LYS A 92 -7.54 -16.40 -14.29
C LYS A 92 -8.57 -16.14 -13.19
N LYS A 93 -8.18 -16.39 -11.93
CA LYS A 93 -9.05 -16.16 -10.77
C LYS A 93 -9.57 -14.72 -10.69
N ILE A 94 -8.72 -13.72 -10.98
CA ILE A 94 -9.15 -12.31 -11.02
C ILE A 94 -10.23 -12.08 -12.09
N ILE A 95 -10.07 -12.63 -13.30
CA ILE A 95 -11.06 -12.51 -14.38
C ILE A 95 -12.38 -13.19 -13.99
N GLU A 96 -12.29 -14.38 -13.38
CA GLU A 96 -13.44 -15.17 -12.94
C GLU A 96 -14.25 -14.43 -11.86
N ALA A 97 -13.59 -13.93 -10.81
CA ALA A 97 -14.27 -13.28 -9.69
C ALA A 97 -14.79 -11.85 -9.96
N VAL A 98 -14.19 -11.11 -10.91
CA VAL A 98 -14.72 -9.81 -11.38
C VAL A 98 -16.13 -9.94 -12.02
N SER A 99 -16.63 -11.17 -12.19
CA SER A 99 -17.96 -11.48 -12.73
C SER A 99 -19.04 -11.87 -11.69
N ALA A 100 -18.74 -11.96 -10.38
CA ALA A 100 -19.69 -12.46 -9.36
C ALA A 100 -19.53 -11.79 -7.97
N ALA A 101 -20.61 -11.17 -7.44
CA ALA A 101 -20.48 -9.98 -6.58
C ALA A 101 -21.64 -9.70 -5.58
N SER A 102 -21.42 -9.81 -4.25
CA SER A 102 -22.16 -9.11 -3.12
C SER A 102 -21.86 -9.65 -1.69
N ASP A 103 -21.80 -8.76 -0.67
CA ASP A 103 -21.13 -8.81 0.69
C ASP A 103 -21.30 -10.04 1.67
N ASN A 104 -20.53 -10.24 2.77
CA ASN A 104 -19.93 -9.32 3.79
C ASN A 104 -18.52 -9.74 4.37
N ASN A 105 -18.07 -9.24 5.56
CA ASN A 105 -16.65 -9.19 6.06
C ASN A 105 -16.47 -9.25 7.63
N PHE A 106 -15.35 -9.83 8.17
CA PHE A 106 -14.89 -9.75 9.60
C PHE A 106 -13.37 -10.09 9.83
N GLN A 107 -12.81 -9.92 11.04
CA GLN A 107 -11.38 -9.54 11.28
C GLN A 107 -10.65 -10.13 12.53
N PHE A 108 -9.29 -10.28 12.47
CA PHE A 108 -8.25 -10.08 13.56
C PHE A 108 -6.81 -10.31 12.99
N LEU A 109 -5.62 -10.12 13.62
CA LEU A 109 -5.10 -9.56 14.90
C LEU A 109 -3.87 -8.61 14.63
N HIS A 110 -2.69 -8.73 15.29
CA HIS A 110 -1.57 -7.73 15.29
C HIS A 110 -0.18 -8.27 14.91
N GLU A 111 0.54 -7.53 14.05
CA GLU A 111 1.98 -7.15 14.16
C GLU A 111 2.25 -6.07 13.06
N ASN A 112 3.41 -5.39 13.02
CA ASN A 112 3.71 -4.31 12.03
C ASN A 112 4.05 -4.86 10.61
N ILE A 113 3.21 -5.78 10.16
CA ILE A 113 3.34 -6.61 8.95
C ILE A 113 3.16 -5.81 7.64
N ALA A 114 2.41 -4.70 7.64
CA ALA A 114 2.16 -3.91 6.43
C ALA A 114 3.44 -3.31 5.82
N LEU A 115 4.36 -2.78 6.65
CA LEU A 115 5.65 -2.27 6.17
C LEU A 115 6.51 -3.40 5.57
N ARG A 116 6.46 -4.62 6.15
CA ARG A 116 7.16 -5.81 5.62
C ARG A 116 6.56 -6.31 4.31
N ALA A 117 5.23 -6.35 4.21
CA ALA A 117 4.51 -6.74 3.00
C ALA A 117 4.76 -5.76 1.84
N MET A 118 4.69 -4.45 2.07
CA MET A 118 5.04 -3.45 1.04
C MET A 118 6.50 -3.55 0.60
N HIS A 119 7.43 -3.76 1.54
CA HIS A 119 8.85 -3.92 1.22
C HIS A 119 9.10 -5.17 0.36
N GLY A 120 8.53 -6.31 0.76
CA GLY A 120 8.60 -7.56 0.01
C GLY A 120 7.98 -7.41 -1.38
N TYR A 121 6.81 -6.75 -1.48
CA TYR A 121 6.14 -6.46 -2.74
C TYR A 121 7.01 -5.60 -3.67
N ILE A 122 7.50 -4.46 -3.18
CA ILE A 122 8.28 -3.51 -3.97
C ILE A 122 9.59 -4.15 -4.46
N LYS A 123 10.23 -4.99 -3.63
CA LYS A 123 11.44 -5.75 -4.04
C LYS A 123 11.17 -6.74 -5.17
N ASN A 124 10.03 -7.45 -5.12
CA ASN A 124 9.82 -8.69 -5.89
C ASN A 124 8.84 -8.59 -7.08
N PHE A 125 8.02 -7.54 -7.14
CA PHE A 125 6.94 -7.42 -8.14
C PHE A 125 6.83 -6.05 -8.83
N PHE A 126 7.21 -4.95 -8.16
CA PHE A 126 7.00 -3.59 -8.68
C PHE A 126 7.84 -3.30 -9.94
N GLY A 127 7.17 -2.90 -11.03
CA GLY A 127 7.77 -2.88 -12.37
C GLY A 127 8.93 -1.88 -12.56
N CYS A 128 8.97 -0.80 -11.78
CA CYS A 128 10.09 0.15 -11.81
C CYS A 128 11.26 -0.34 -10.94
N ARG A 129 12.20 -1.09 -11.56
CA ARG A 129 13.40 -1.63 -10.88
C ARG A 129 14.25 -0.54 -10.19
N GLU A 130 14.46 0.60 -10.84
CA GLU A 130 15.22 1.71 -10.25
C GLU A 130 14.49 2.34 -9.04
N CYS A 131 13.16 2.52 -9.14
CA CYS A 131 12.34 2.98 -8.04
C CYS A 131 12.40 1.99 -6.85
N SER A 132 12.39 0.69 -7.15
CA SER A 132 12.50 -0.38 -6.16
C SER A 132 13.83 -0.34 -5.41
N ASN A 133 14.97 -0.31 -6.11
CA ASN A 133 16.31 -0.25 -5.51
C ASN A 133 16.40 0.90 -4.48
N HIS A 134 16.05 2.12 -4.90
CA HIS A 134 16.04 3.29 -4.03
C HIS A 134 15.09 3.14 -2.82
N PHE A 135 13.94 2.47 -2.99
CA PHE A 135 13.04 2.16 -1.89
C PHE A 135 13.66 1.15 -0.90
N GLN A 136 14.38 0.13 -1.38
CA GLN A 136 15.10 -0.83 -0.52
C GLN A 136 16.20 -0.11 0.30
N GLU A 137 17.00 0.75 -0.34
CA GLU A 137 18.04 1.56 0.29
C GLU A 137 17.48 2.47 1.39
N MET A 138 16.43 3.24 1.07
CA MET A 138 15.71 4.09 2.02
C MET A 138 15.12 3.28 3.17
N SER A 139 14.52 2.12 2.88
CA SER A 139 13.90 1.24 3.88
C SER A 139 14.90 0.70 4.90
N SER A 140 16.07 0.27 4.40
CA SER A 140 17.18 -0.19 5.23
C SER A 140 17.71 0.95 6.10
N ARG A 141 18.03 2.10 5.50
CA ARG A 141 18.59 3.27 6.18
C ARG A 141 17.62 3.89 7.22
N ARG A 142 16.31 3.76 7.01
CA ARG A 142 15.26 4.18 7.96
C ARG A 142 14.87 3.11 8.98
N ASN A 143 15.40 1.88 8.88
CA ASN A 143 15.07 0.74 9.73
C ASN A 143 13.55 0.51 9.87
N ILE A 144 12.82 0.50 8.74
CA ILE A 144 11.35 0.51 8.73
C ILE A 144 10.69 -0.74 9.35
N PHE A 145 11.46 -1.76 9.72
CA PHE A 145 10.94 -2.95 10.39
C PHE A 145 11.00 -2.89 11.92
N ASN A 146 11.74 -1.94 12.49
CA ASN A 146 11.90 -1.74 13.93
C ASN A 146 11.09 -0.54 14.42
N VAL A 147 9.79 -0.54 14.12
CA VAL A 147 8.87 0.57 14.41
C VAL A 147 7.89 0.14 15.53
N PRO A 148 7.89 0.81 16.69
CA PRO A 148 7.27 0.28 17.91
C PRO A 148 5.74 0.39 17.99
N THR A 149 5.11 1.24 17.18
CA THR A 149 3.66 1.49 17.21
C THR A 149 3.09 1.55 15.78
N LYS A 150 1.75 1.56 15.65
CA LYS A 150 1.09 1.75 14.35
C LYS A 150 1.16 3.20 13.89
N GLU A 151 0.98 4.09 14.86
CA GLU A 151 1.08 5.54 14.80
C GLU A 151 2.42 5.93 14.15
N ARG A 152 3.52 5.37 14.67
CA ARG A 152 4.87 5.60 14.12
C ARG A 152 5.07 4.91 12.77
N ALA A 153 4.43 3.77 12.49
CA ALA A 153 4.49 3.13 11.17
C ALA A 153 3.84 4.00 10.07
N VAL A 154 2.73 4.66 10.39
CA VAL A 154 2.09 5.68 9.53
C VAL A 154 3.01 6.88 9.33
N CYS A 155 3.61 7.43 10.40
CA CYS A 155 4.51 8.58 10.29
C CYS A 155 5.80 8.25 9.53
N VAL A 156 6.39 7.06 9.73
CA VAL A 156 7.56 6.58 8.96
C VAL A 156 7.23 6.42 7.47
N ALA A 157 6.04 5.93 7.12
CA ALA A 157 5.61 5.83 5.73
C ALA A 157 5.43 7.22 5.07
N MET A 158 4.87 8.19 5.80
CA MET A 158 4.79 9.60 5.37
C MET A 158 6.18 10.19 5.15
N GLU A 159 7.10 10.04 6.11
CA GLU A 159 8.45 10.59 6.01
C GLU A 159 9.25 9.98 4.84
N ALA A 160 9.12 8.67 4.63
CA ALA A 160 9.74 7.97 3.50
C ALA A 160 9.19 8.48 2.16
N HIS A 161 7.88 8.70 2.05
CA HIS A 161 7.28 9.32 0.86
C HIS A 161 7.76 10.77 0.66
N ASN A 162 7.91 11.55 1.74
CA ASN A 162 8.46 12.91 1.67
C ASN A 162 9.93 12.97 1.26
N GLU A 163 10.72 11.97 1.61
CA GLU A 163 12.09 11.83 1.14
C GLU A 163 12.14 11.59 -0.38
N VAL A 164 11.28 10.70 -0.89
CA VAL A 164 11.09 10.49 -2.33
C VAL A 164 10.62 11.77 -3.02
N ASN A 165 9.66 12.52 -2.43
CA ASN A 165 9.20 13.80 -2.97
C ASN A 165 10.32 14.86 -3.02
N ASN A 166 11.11 14.99 -1.95
CA ASN A 166 12.23 15.93 -1.93
C ASN A 166 13.29 15.63 -3.00
N ARG A 167 13.51 14.34 -3.31
CA ARG A 167 14.45 13.91 -4.37
C ARG A 167 13.89 14.11 -5.78
N LEU A 168 12.59 13.90 -5.98
CA LEU A 168 11.94 13.98 -7.31
C LEU A 168 11.40 15.39 -7.67
N ARG A 169 11.65 16.40 -6.82
CA ARG A 169 11.26 17.79 -7.10
C ARG A 169 12.17 18.41 -8.15
N GLY A 170 11.59 18.96 -9.21
CA GLY A 170 12.31 19.49 -10.38
C GLY A 170 12.88 18.41 -11.31
N ASP A 171 12.51 17.14 -11.13
CA ASP A 171 12.92 16.05 -12.02
C ASP A 171 12.17 16.09 -13.37
N LEU A 172 12.77 15.57 -14.43
CA LEU A 172 12.14 15.50 -15.76
C LEU A 172 10.90 14.59 -15.82
N THR A 173 10.68 13.75 -14.80
CA THR A 173 9.47 12.93 -14.65
C THR A 173 8.49 13.45 -13.60
N GLU A 174 8.76 14.63 -13.04
CA GLU A 174 7.79 15.40 -12.25
C GLU A 174 6.63 15.87 -13.14
N ASP A 175 5.45 15.90 -12.55
CA ASP A 175 4.25 16.41 -13.18
C ASP A 175 4.11 17.90 -12.80
N PRO A 176 4.10 18.85 -13.76
CA PRO A 176 3.99 20.28 -13.47
C PRO A 176 2.70 20.68 -12.73
N GLU A 177 1.61 19.92 -12.88
CA GLU A 177 0.35 20.19 -12.15
C GLU A 177 0.39 19.62 -10.72
N PHE A 178 1.25 18.63 -10.46
CA PHE A 178 1.34 17.92 -9.18
C PHE A 178 2.78 17.91 -8.60
N PRO A 179 3.38 19.08 -8.31
CA PRO A 179 4.75 19.19 -7.83
C PRO A 179 4.97 18.51 -6.47
N LYS A 180 6.15 17.92 -6.29
CA LYS A 180 6.55 17.04 -5.18
C LYS A 180 6.94 17.86 -3.93
N ASN A 181 5.97 18.61 -3.41
CA ASN A 181 6.09 19.34 -2.16
C ASN A 181 5.97 18.41 -0.92
N PRO A 182 6.49 18.80 0.25
CA PRO A 182 6.38 17.99 1.46
C PRO A 182 4.93 17.94 1.98
N PHE A 183 4.45 16.74 2.27
CA PHE A 183 3.07 16.43 2.64
C PHE A 183 2.99 15.89 4.09
N PRO A 184 2.00 16.27 4.94
CA PRO A 184 0.88 17.18 4.67
C PRO A 184 1.31 18.62 4.34
N TYR A 185 0.63 19.24 3.39
CA TYR A 185 0.85 20.65 3.09
C TYR A 185 0.42 21.52 4.28
N ARG A 186 1.21 22.54 4.61
CA ARG A 186 0.93 23.45 5.74
C ARG A 186 -0.41 24.19 5.62
N GLN A 187 -0.93 24.35 4.40
CA GLN A 187 -2.28 24.87 4.14
C GLN A 187 -3.37 23.89 4.61
N SER A 188 -3.19 22.60 4.32
CA SER A 188 -4.13 21.52 4.66
C SER A 188 -4.02 21.05 6.12
N CYS A 189 -2.83 21.16 6.71
CA CYS A 189 -2.58 20.89 8.12
C CYS A 189 -1.60 21.93 8.73
N PRO A 190 -2.10 23.10 9.18
CA PRO A 190 -1.26 24.14 9.79
C PRO A 190 -0.53 23.71 11.06
N LYS A 191 -1.03 22.68 11.76
CA LYS A 191 -0.47 22.14 13.01
C LYS A 191 0.55 21.01 12.81
N CYS A 192 0.59 20.38 11.63
CA CYS A 192 1.49 19.26 11.36
C CYS A 192 2.98 19.67 11.37
N GLN A 193 3.29 20.96 11.31
CA GLN A 193 4.66 21.50 11.37
C GLN A 193 4.82 22.43 12.57
N LYS A 194 5.80 22.12 13.42
CA LYS A 194 6.23 22.95 14.55
C LYS A 194 6.89 24.24 14.04
N PRO A 195 7.01 25.30 14.88
CA PRO A 195 7.64 26.56 14.46
C PRO A 195 9.09 26.42 13.96
N ASN A 196 9.82 25.39 14.40
CA ASN A 196 11.17 25.06 13.95
C ASN A 196 11.23 24.22 12.65
N GLY A 197 10.10 23.99 11.98
CA GLY A 197 10.01 23.22 10.73
C GLY A 197 9.98 21.69 10.91
N GLN A 198 10.11 21.16 12.13
CA GLN A 198 9.95 19.72 12.38
C GLN A 198 8.49 19.31 12.28
N TRP A 199 8.24 18.05 11.90
CA TRP A 199 6.90 17.49 11.96
C TRP A 199 6.42 17.32 13.42
N ASP A 200 5.12 17.52 13.62
CA ASP A 200 4.42 17.11 14.83
C ASP A 200 3.74 15.76 14.57
N GLU A 201 4.30 14.67 15.09
CA GLU A 201 3.84 13.32 14.78
C GLU A 201 2.39 13.06 15.21
N ASP A 202 1.94 13.66 16.32
CA ASP A 202 0.57 13.49 16.80
C ASP A 202 -0.42 14.22 15.87
N GLU A 203 -0.14 15.46 15.48
CA GLU A 203 -1.00 16.21 14.55
C GLU A 203 -0.92 15.66 13.12
N VAL A 204 0.25 15.16 12.68
CA VAL A 204 0.41 14.38 11.43
C VAL A 204 -0.45 13.13 11.47
N TYR A 205 -0.36 12.31 12.52
CA TYR A 205 -1.14 11.07 12.62
C TYR A 205 -2.65 11.36 12.63
N LYS A 206 -3.10 12.34 13.42
CA LYS A 206 -4.50 12.80 13.43
C LYS A 206 -4.95 13.27 12.05
N TYR A 207 -4.13 14.04 11.33
CA TYR A 207 -4.46 14.53 10.00
C TYR A 207 -4.53 13.40 8.96
N LEU A 208 -3.50 12.54 8.90
CA LEU A 208 -3.46 11.42 7.96
C LEU A 208 -4.64 10.47 8.23
N LYS A 209 -4.85 10.07 9.49
CA LYS A 209 -6.03 9.29 9.88
C LYS A 209 -7.31 9.95 9.38
N ASN A 210 -7.56 11.21 9.73
CA ASN A 210 -8.79 11.92 9.33
C ASN A 210 -8.94 12.04 7.80
N MET A 211 -7.85 12.18 7.04
CA MET A 211 -7.88 12.21 5.57
C MET A 211 -8.27 10.87 4.95
N TYR A 212 -7.75 9.76 5.47
CA TYR A 212 -8.00 8.41 4.92
C TYR A 212 -9.23 7.71 5.53
N ASP A 213 -9.67 8.10 6.73
CA ASP A 213 -10.93 7.70 7.37
C ASP A 213 -12.17 8.36 6.71
N ARG A 214 -12.02 9.57 6.16
CA ARG A 214 -13.17 10.32 5.59
C ARG A 214 -13.81 9.57 4.44
N THR A 215 -15.08 9.19 4.62
CA THR A 215 -16.06 9.24 3.54
C THR A 215 -16.10 10.68 3.00
N THR A 216 -16.05 10.83 1.67
CA THR A 216 -15.75 12.11 1.04
C THR A 216 -16.95 13.06 1.06
N SER A 217 -17.08 13.84 2.13
CA SER A 217 -17.90 15.05 2.15
C SER A 217 -17.07 16.26 1.69
N SER A 218 -17.34 16.70 0.45
CA SER A 218 -17.18 18.06 -0.06
C SER A 218 -15.80 18.74 0.08
N ILE A 219 -14.97 18.58 -0.96
CA ILE A 219 -14.51 19.71 -1.78
C ILE A 219 -14.84 19.34 -3.22
#